data_AF-A0A7L4WNT0-F1
#
_entry.id   AF-A0A7L4WNT0-F1
#
_cell.length_a   1.000
_cell.length_b   1.000
_cell.length_c   1.000
_cell.angle_alpha   90.00
_cell.angle_beta   90.00
_cell.angle_gamma   90.00
#
_symmetry.space_group_name_H-M   'P 1'
#
loop_
_entity.id
_entity.type
_entity.pdbx_description
1 polymer ?
#
loop_
_entity_poly.entity_id
_entity_poly.type
_entity_poly.pdbx_seq_one_letter_code
_entity_poly.pdbx_strand_id
1 'polypeptide(L)' 'MNKKIIKINKIPFRIKNKLIFFLYTQKILVGYKQICNKYKTPIIELPDKKRIWMLKYEVK' A
#
# COMPACT_ATOMS: atom_id res chain seq x y z
N MET A 1 -13.72 12.61 -3.57
CA MET A 1 -12.70 11.94 -2.72
C MET A 1 -11.37 11.98 -3.47
N ASN A 2 -10.36 12.68 -2.96
CA ASN A 2 -9.07 12.85 -3.65
C ASN A 2 -8.31 11.52 -3.70
N LYS A 3 -8.31 10.85 -4.85
CA LYS A 3 -7.54 9.63 -5.08
C LYS A 3 -6.06 10.00 -5.20
N LYS A 4 -5.27 9.75 -4.16
CA LYS A 4 -3.81 9.89 -4.24
C LYS A 4 -3.23 8.59 -4.81
N ILE A 5 -2.56 8.71 -5.95
CA ILE A 5 -1.76 7.62 -6.52
C ILE A 5 -0.51 7.46 -5.65
N ILE A 6 -0.16 6.22 -5.30
CA ILE A 6 1.05 5.96 -4.51
C ILE A 6 1.96 4.95 -5.18
N LYS A 7 3.27 5.14 -4.99
CA LYS A 7 4.29 4.19 -5.45
C LYS A 7 4.79 3.36 -4.28
N ILE A 8 4.92 2.05 -4.51
CA ILE A 8 5.56 1.14 -3.56
C ILE A 8 7.06 1.12 -3.91
N ASN A 9 7.90 1.52 -2.96
CA ASN A 9 9.36 1.56 -3.13
C ASN A 9 10.04 0.29 -2.62
N LYS A 10 9.51 -0.31 -1.55
CA LYS A 10 10.06 -1.54 -0.95
C LYS A 10 8.95 -2.54 -0.73
N ILE A 11 9.21 -3.79 -1.11
CA ILE A 11 8.30 -4.91 -0.88
C ILE A 11 9.08 -6.00 -0.14
N PRO A 12 8.58 -6.49 1.01
CA PRO A 12 9.17 -7.63 1.68
C PRO A 12 9.20 -8.86 0.76
N PHE A 13 10.34 -9.55 0.72
CA PHE A 13 10.57 -10.69 -0.19
C PHE A 13 9.47 -11.75 -0.13
N ARG A 14 8.96 -12.05 1.07
CA ARG A 14 7.89 -13.05 1.30
C ARG A 14 6.58 -12.75 0.58
N ILE A 15 6.25 -11.48 0.38
CA ILE A 15 5.01 -11.05 -0.30
C ILE A 15 5.28 -10.51 -1.71
N LYS A 16 6.55 -10.49 -2.14
CA LYS A 16 6.97 -9.98 -3.45
C LYS A 16 6.21 -10.65 -4.57
N ASN A 17 6.14 -11.99 -4.61
CA ASN A 17 5.47 -12.72 -5.69
C ASN A 17 3.97 -12.40 -5.78
N LYS A 18 3.31 -12.10 -4.65
CA LYS A 18 1.89 -11.71 -4.62
C LYS A 18 1.66 -10.27 -5.09
N LEU A 19 2.65 -9.39 -4.89
CA LEU A 19 2.54 -7.97 -5.17
C LEU A 19 3.24 -7.52 -6.45
N ILE A 20 4.08 -8.37 -7.05
CA ILE A 20 4.85 -8.05 -8.25
C ILE A 20 3.95 -7.76 -9.44
N PHE A 21 2.83 -8.48 -9.53
CA PHE A 21 1.81 -8.25 -10.54
C PHE A 21 1.20 -6.84 -10.42
N PHE A 22 1.06 -6.36 -9.19
CA PHE A 22 0.47 -5.05 -8.92
C PHE A 22 1.49 -3.91 -8.93
N LEU A 23 2.80 -4.17 -8.95
CA LEU A 23 3.85 -3.14 -8.91
C LEU A 23 3.70 -2.11 -10.02
N TYR A 24 3.36 -2.55 -11.23
CA TYR A 24 3.21 -1.70 -12.40
C TYR A 24 1.82 -1.08 -12.55
N THR A 25 0.86 -1.51 -11.73
CA THR A 25 -0.51 -0.98 -11.75
C THR A 25 -0.66 0.25 -10.86
N GLN A 26 -1.58 1.15 -11.22
CA GLN A 26 -1.93 2.28 -10.37
C GLN A 26 -2.58 1.78 -9.08
N LYS A 27 -2.13 2.33 -7.96
CA LYS A 27 -2.60 1.97 -6.62
C LYS A 27 -3.09 3.23 -5.94
N ILE A 28 -4.19 3.12 -5.23
CA ILE A 28 -4.87 4.29 -4.67
C ILE A 28 -4.75 4.25 -3.16
N LEU A 29 -4.34 5.38 -2.56
CA LEU A 29 -4.47 5.60 -1.14
C LEU A 29 -5.95 5.72 -0.79
N VAL A 30 -6.47 4.79 -0.02
CA VAL A 30 -7.86 4.79 0.43
C VAL A 30 -8.03 5.16 1.89
N GLY A 31 -6.95 5.19 2.66
CA GLY A 31 -6.99 5.64 4.05
C GLY A 31 -5.73 5.30 4.84
N TYR A 32 -5.87 5.28 6.16
CA TYR A 32 -4.81 4.92 7.08
C TYR A 32 -5.35 3.97 8.16
N LYS A 33 -4.56 2.95 8.51
CA LYS A 33 -4.82 2.03 9.61
C LYS A 33 -3.91 2.39 10.78
N GLN A 34 -4.47 2.54 11.98
CA GLN A 34 -3.68 2.71 13.19
C GLN A 34 -3.24 1.34 13.69
N ILE A 35 -1.93 1.15 13.88
CA ILE A 35 -1.35 -0.12 14.39
C ILE A 35 -0.99 0.03 15.87
N CYS A 36 -0.51 1.20 16.26
CA CYS A 36 -0.29 1.55 17.66
C CYS A 36 -0.59 3.02 17.89
N ASN A 37 -0.61 3.47 19.14
CA ASN A 37 -0.99 4.84 19.52
C ASN A 37 -0.21 5.93 18.77
N LYS A 38 1.04 5.65 18.39
CA LYS A 38 1.91 6.61 17.68
C LYS A 38 2.11 6.30 16.20
N TYR A 39 1.53 5.21 15.67
CA TYR A 39 1.85 4.74 14.33
C TYR A 39 0.61 4.42 13.49
N LYS A 40 0.52 5.12 12.35
CA LYS A 40 -0.50 4.91 11.32
C LYS A 40 0.17 4.50 10.02
N THR A 41 -0.41 3.51 9.35
CA THR A 41 0.06 2.99 8.06
C THR A 41 -0.91 3.30 6.95
N PRO A 42 -0.45 3.70 5.75
CA PRO A 42 -1.31 3.84 4.59
C PRO A 42 -2.02 2.52 4.24
N ILE A 43 -3.29 2.64 3.86
CA ILE A 43 -4.10 1.57 3.26
C ILE A 43 -4.16 1.85 1.76
N ILE A 44 -3.67 0.88 1.00
CA ILE A 44 -3.56 0.92 -0.45
C ILE A 44 -4.58 -0.05 -1.03
N GLU A 45 -5.42 0.46 -1.93
CA GLU A 45 -6.30 -0.37 -2.74
C GLU A 45 -5.59 -0.76 -4.03
N LEU A 46 -5.56 -2.07 -4.28
CA LEU A 46 -5.03 -2.71 -5.46
C LEU A 46 -6.10 -2.76 -6.57
N PRO A 47 -5.73 -2.95 -7.85
CA PRO A 47 -6.67 -3.04 -8.96
C PRO A 47 -7.74 -4.12 -8.82
N ASP A 48 -7.44 -5.21 -8.10
CA ASP A 48 -8.38 -6.30 -7.81
C ASP A 48 -9.32 -5.97 -6.64
N LYS A 49 -9.39 -4.69 -6.24
CA LYS A 49 -10.13 -4.17 -5.08
C LYS A 49 -9.66 -4.73 -3.74
N LYS A 50 -8.58 -5.53 -3.70
CA LYS A 50 -7.99 -5.94 -2.42
C LYS A 50 -7.30 -4.75 -1.78
N ARG A 51 -7.32 -4.74 -0.45
CA ARG A 51 -6.71 -3.68 0.36
C ARG A 51 -5.56 -4.25 1.14
N ILE A 52 -4.42 -3.59 1.04
CA ILE A 52 -3.22 -3.90 1.81
C ILE A 52 -2.82 -2.67 2.60
N TRP A 53 -2.36 -2.87 3.81
CA TRP A 53 -1.73 -1.82 4.59
C TRP A 53 -0.23 -2.06 4.53
N MET A 54 0.52 -0.98 4.33
CA MET A 54 1.97 -1.02 4.18
C MET A 54 2.61 0.01 5.10
N LEU A 55 3.86 -0.23 5.49
CA LEU A 55 4.58 0.68 6.36
C LEU A 55 4.93 1.96 5.61
N LYS A 56 4.98 3.09 6.33
CA LYS A 56 5.20 4.40 5.69
C LYS A 56 6.51 4.48 4.90
N TYR A 57 7.51 3.70 5.27
CA TYR A 57 8.80 3.65 4.56
C TYR A 57 8.79 2.72 3.33
N GLU A 58 7.76 1.89 3.17
CA GLU A 58 7.59 1.01 2.01
C GLU A 58 6.94 1.74 0.83
N VAL A 59 6.35 2.92 1.08
CA VAL A 59 5.40 3.63 0.21
C VAL A 59 5.79 5.11 0.11
N LYS A 60 5.74 5.71 -1.10
CA LYS A 60 6.03 7.13 -1.33
C LYS A 60 4.95 7.82 -2.16
#